data_AF-W9VCY8-F1
#
_entry.id   AF-W9VCY8-F1
#
_cell.length_a   1.000
_cell.length_b   1.000
_cell.length_c   1.000
_cell.angle_alpha   90.00
_cell.angle_beta   90.00
_cell.angle_gamma   90.00
#
_symmetry.space_group_name_H-M   'P 1'
#
loop_
_entity.id
_entity.type
_entity.pdbx_description
1 polymer ?
#
loop_
_entity_poly.entity_id
_entity_poly.type
_entity_poly.pdbx_seq_one_letter_code
_entity_poly.pdbx_strand_id
1 'polypeptide(L)'
;MAIIGSGATAITLLPNLADKAAHVTILQRSPSYIISIHNRGKAAWIEKYFPTWMAYRLNRFKFLLTGFLFYNYCRKFPSAAKRKLRSATEKLLPESVPLSPHFEPRYNPWEQRLCLCPDGDFFRCLRENKASVATGKISAVKEDGILLESGEMLEADTIVTADLARPPSGILSVLCVTIIQVPYTLRNCLALNI
;
A
#
# COMPACT_ATOMS: atom_id res chain seq x y z
N MET A 1 -3.34 -6.07 15.95
CA MET A 1 -4.33 -5.94 14.84
C MET A 1 -3.68 -6.34 13.53
N ALA A 2 -4.39 -7.02 12.63
CA ALA A 2 -3.88 -7.39 11.30
C ALA A 2 -4.71 -6.75 10.18
N ILE A 3 -4.04 -6.23 9.15
CA ILE A 3 -4.66 -5.76 7.91
C ILE A 3 -4.29 -6.73 6.80
N ILE A 4 -5.27 -7.36 6.17
CA ILE A 4 -5.05 -8.24 5.02
C ILE A 4 -5.17 -7.39 3.76
N GLY A 5 -4.11 -7.33 2.96
CA GLY A 5 -4.09 -6.63 1.67
C GLY A 5 -2.86 -5.73 1.49
N SER A 6 -2.43 -5.54 0.24
CA SER A 6 -1.28 -4.68 -0.13
C SER A 6 -1.65 -3.49 -1.01
N GLY A 7 -2.94 -3.25 -1.22
CA GLY A 7 -3.44 -2.18 -2.08
C GLY A 7 -3.36 -0.78 -1.44
N ALA A 8 -3.77 0.23 -2.21
CA ALA A 8 -3.79 1.61 -1.77
C ALA A 8 -4.62 1.83 -0.49
N THR A 9 -5.69 1.05 -0.31
CA THR A 9 -6.52 1.07 0.91
C THR A 9 -5.72 0.68 2.14
N ALA A 10 -5.02 -0.45 2.12
CA ALA A 10 -4.23 -0.91 3.26
C ALA A 10 -3.15 0.11 3.65
N ILE A 11 -2.50 0.70 2.64
CA ILE A 11 -1.43 1.69 2.84
C ILE A 11 -1.97 2.99 3.45
N THR A 12 -3.19 3.38 3.09
CA THR A 12 -3.85 4.59 3.65
C THR A 12 -4.48 4.33 5.02
N LEU A 13 -4.94 3.11 5.28
CA LEU A 13 -5.51 2.72 6.57
C LEU A 13 -4.44 2.54 7.64
N LEU A 14 -3.25 2.04 7.28
CA LEU A 14 -2.21 1.72 8.24
C LEU A 14 -1.87 2.89 9.18
N PRO A 15 -1.56 4.11 8.71
CA PRO A 15 -1.20 5.20 9.62
C PRO A 15 -2.32 5.53 10.61
N ASN A 16 -3.56 5.59 10.12
CA ASN A 16 -4.73 5.91 10.94
C ASN A 16 -5.05 4.83 11.99
N LEU A 17 -4.73 3.56 11.70
CA LEU A 17 -4.92 2.44 12.61
C LEU A 17 -3.74 2.29 13.57
N ALA A 18 -2.52 2.54 13.11
CA ALA A 18 -1.29 2.48 13.92
C ALA A 18 -1.29 3.54 15.04
N ASP A 19 -2.03 4.64 14.90
CA ASP A 19 -2.20 5.62 15.96
C ASP A 19 -3.14 5.17 17.08
N LYS A 20 -4.01 4.16 16.83
CA LYS A 20 -5.03 3.70 17.78
C LYS A 20 -4.75 2.32 18.35
N ALA A 21 -4.13 1.44 17.57
CA ALA A 21 -3.79 0.08 17.99
C ALA A 21 -2.39 0.04 18.61
N ALA A 22 -2.17 -0.90 19.53
CA ALA A 22 -0.84 -1.14 20.11
C ALA A 22 0.18 -1.55 19.04
N HIS A 23 -0.23 -2.39 18.09
CA HIS A 23 0.58 -2.79 16.95
C HIS A 23 -0.31 -3.23 15.78
N VAL A 24 0.11 -2.88 14.55
CA VAL A 24 -0.60 -3.23 13.31
C VAL A 24 0.30 -3.98 12.35
N THR A 25 -0.08 -5.21 12.00
CA THR A 25 0.65 -6.02 11.01
C THR A 25 -0.09 -6.02 9.69
N ILE A 26 0.55 -5.60 8.60
CA ILE A 26 0.00 -5.80 7.24
C ILE A 26 0.43 -7.17 6.74
N LEU A 27 -0.55 -8.01 6.44
CA LEU A 27 -0.34 -9.26 5.74
C LEU A 27 -0.57 -9.08 4.23
N GLN A 28 0.49 -9.30 3.46
CA GLN A 28 0.48 -9.17 2.01
C GLN A 28 0.70 -10.53 1.37
N ARG A 29 -0.14 -10.90 0.40
CA ARG A 29 0.13 -12.06 -0.47
C ARG A 29 1.21 -11.73 -1.51
N SER A 30 1.06 -10.57 -2.13
CA SER A 30 1.95 -10.06 -3.17
C SER A 30 2.33 -8.63 -2.80
N PRO A 31 3.63 -8.32 -2.71
CA PRO A 31 4.07 -6.96 -2.43
C PRO A 31 3.75 -6.03 -3.60
N SER A 32 3.48 -4.77 -3.28
CA SER A 32 3.18 -3.70 -4.24
C SER A 32 4.23 -2.60 -4.13
N TYR A 33 4.48 -1.88 -5.23
CA TYR A 33 5.36 -0.71 -5.16
C TYR A 33 4.66 0.45 -4.46
N ILE A 34 5.34 1.01 -3.45
CA ILE A 34 4.87 2.15 -2.66
C ILE A 34 5.81 3.33 -2.90
N ILE A 35 5.25 4.50 -3.19
CA ILE A 35 6.00 5.73 -3.40
C ILE A 35 5.54 6.78 -2.39
N SER A 36 6.49 7.38 -1.68
CA SER A 36 6.22 8.57 -0.88
C SER A 36 6.09 9.80 -1.77
N ILE A 37 4.95 10.48 -1.74
CA ILE A 37 4.77 11.78 -2.39
C ILE A 37 4.32 12.80 -1.36
N HIS A 38 4.73 14.05 -1.52
CA HIS A 38 4.26 15.11 -0.65
C HIS A 38 2.81 15.46 -1.02
N ASN A 39 1.92 15.50 -0.04
CA ASN A 39 0.50 15.75 -0.28
C ASN A 39 0.25 17.19 -0.79
N ARG A 40 1.05 18.15 -0.30
CA ARG A 40 1.09 19.50 -0.85
C ARG A 40 2.23 19.63 -1.84
N GLY A 41 1.88 19.87 -3.11
CA GLY A 41 2.87 20.25 -4.11
C GLY A 41 3.57 21.55 -3.68
N LYS A 42 4.89 21.62 -3.87
CA LYS A 42 5.67 22.87 -3.76
C LYS A 42 5.33 23.84 -4.91
N ALA A 43 4.05 24.04 -5.22
CA ALA A 43 3.55 24.94 -6.25
C ALA A 43 3.55 26.41 -5.80
N ALA A 44 3.89 26.67 -4.53
CA ALA A 44 3.93 27.99 -3.92
C ALA A 44 4.72 29.02 -4.75
N TRP A 45 5.72 28.61 -5.52
CA TRP A 45 6.50 29.54 -6.33
C TRP A 45 5.78 29.95 -7.61
N ILE A 46 5.05 29.03 -8.25
CA ILE A 46 4.30 29.32 -9.48
C ILE A 46 3.10 30.23 -9.15
N GLU A 47 2.44 29.97 -8.02
CA GLU A 47 1.32 30.78 -7.52
C GLU A 47 1.77 32.16 -7.02
N LYS A 48 3.03 32.31 -6.60
CA LYS A 48 3.59 33.59 -6.12
C LYS A 48 3.96 34.55 -7.26
N TYR A 49 4.38 34.02 -8.42
CA TYR A 49 4.87 34.86 -9.53
C TYR A 49 3.88 35.00 -10.70
N PHE A 50 2.86 34.14 -10.81
CA PHE A 50 1.91 34.17 -11.93
C PHE A 50 0.48 34.42 -11.48
N PRO A 51 -0.34 35.08 -12.32
CA PRO A 51 -1.77 35.21 -12.07
C PRO A 51 -2.44 33.82 -11.99
N THR A 52 -3.48 33.71 -11.18
CA THR A 52 -4.07 32.44 -10.74
C THR A 52 -4.43 31.51 -11.90
N TRP A 53 -4.99 32.03 -12.99
CA TRP A 53 -5.37 31.25 -14.17
C TRP A 53 -4.16 30.59 -14.87
N MET A 54 -3.02 31.28 -14.91
CA MET A 54 -1.79 30.78 -15.51
C MET A 54 -1.10 29.78 -14.58
N ALA A 55 -1.08 30.05 -13.27
CA ALA A 55 -0.58 29.11 -12.28
C ALA A 55 -1.33 27.78 -12.32
N TYR A 56 -2.67 27.79 -12.40
CA TYR A 56 -3.47 26.57 -12.57
C TYR A 56 -3.14 25.80 -13.85
N ARG A 57 -3.01 26.49 -14.99
CA ARG A 57 -2.65 25.86 -16.27
C ARG A 57 -1.26 25.22 -16.22
N LEU A 58 -0.28 25.93 -15.68
CA LEU A 58 1.10 25.44 -15.54
C LEU A 58 1.16 24.25 -14.59
N ASN A 59 0.50 24.31 -13.43
CA ASN A 59 0.45 23.20 -12.49
C ASN A 59 -0.23 21.97 -13.11
N ARG A 60 -1.33 22.15 -13.85
CA ARG A 60 -2.01 21.06 -14.56
C ARG A 60 -1.12 20.46 -15.65
N PHE A 61 -0.49 21.30 -16.47
CA PHE A 61 0.43 20.85 -17.51
C PHE A 61 1.62 20.09 -16.92
N LYS A 62 2.23 20.62 -15.86
CA LYS A 62 3.30 19.95 -15.11
C LYS A 62 2.86 18.60 -14.56
N PHE A 63 1.69 18.49 -13.97
CA PHE A 63 1.16 17.24 -13.44
C PHE A 63 0.99 16.19 -14.55
N LEU A 64 0.36 16.58 -15.66
CA LEU A 64 0.17 15.71 -16.83
C LEU A 64 1.50 15.27 -17.45
N LEU A 65 2.42 16.23 -17.65
CA LEU A 65 3.72 15.97 -18.24
C LEU A 65 4.57 15.06 -17.34
N THR A 66 4.57 15.29 -16.03
CA THR A 66 5.32 14.46 -15.08
C THR A 66 4.80 13.02 -15.08
N GLY A 67 3.48 12.84 -15.06
CA GLY A 67 2.86 11.51 -15.15
C GLY A 67 3.15 10.81 -16.48
N PHE A 68 3.07 11.54 -17.60
CA PHE A 68 3.37 11.02 -18.93
C PHE A 68 4.85 10.62 -19.08
N LEU A 69 5.78 11.47 -18.64
CA LEU A 69 7.21 11.19 -18.66
C LEU A 69 7.54 9.99 -17.78
N PHE A 70 6.96 9.92 -16.57
CA PHE A 70 7.15 8.79 -15.67
C PHE A 70 6.61 7.49 -16.28
N TYR A 71 5.44 7.53 -16.92
CA TYR A 71 4.89 6.38 -17.62
C TYR A 71 5.80 5.87 -18.74
N ASN A 72 6.25 6.79 -19.60
CA ASN A 72 7.15 6.43 -20.69
C ASN A 72 8.50 5.92 -20.18
N TYR A 73 9.00 6.49 -19.08
CA TYR A 73 10.24 6.03 -18.45
C TYR A 73 10.10 4.60 -17.92
N CYS A 74 9.01 4.29 -17.20
CA CYS A 74 8.74 2.94 -16.70
C CYS A 74 8.61 1.92 -17.84
N ARG A 75 7.99 2.29 -18.96
CA ARG A 75 7.85 1.40 -20.13
C ARG A 75 9.14 1.20 -20.92
N LYS A 76 9.92 2.26 -21.15
CA LYS A 76 11.16 2.18 -21.94
C LYS A 76 12.32 1.57 -21.14
N PHE A 77 12.38 1.81 -19.83
CA PHE A 77 13.49 1.38 -18.97
C PHE A 77 12.97 0.71 -17.68
N PRO A 78 12.31 -0.45 -17.75
CA PRO A 78 11.68 -1.09 -16.61
C PRO A 78 12.68 -1.49 -15.51
N SER A 79 13.86 -1.98 -15.89
CA SER A 79 14.90 -2.39 -14.94
C SER A 79 15.50 -1.20 -14.17
N ALA A 80 15.71 -0.07 -14.84
CA ALA A 80 16.19 1.15 -14.21
C ALA A 80 15.14 1.75 -13.27
N ALA A 81 13.87 1.78 -13.70
CA ALA A 81 12.76 2.22 -12.86
C ALA A 81 12.62 1.36 -11.61
N LYS A 82 12.72 0.03 -11.75
CA LYS A 82 12.67 -0.92 -10.62
C LYS A 82 13.79 -0.66 -9.61
N ARG A 83 15.03 -0.50 -10.07
CA ARG A 83 16.17 -0.16 -9.19
C ARG A 83 15.96 1.18 -8.48
N LYS A 84 15.50 2.20 -9.20
CA LYS A 84 15.25 3.53 -8.62
C LYS A 84 14.18 3.50 -7.54
N LEU A 85 13.07 2.79 -7.78
CA LEU A 85 12.00 2.64 -6.80
C LEU A 85 12.47 1.85 -5.57
N ARG A 86 13.18 0.73 -5.76
CA ARG A 86 13.74 -0.05 -4.66
C ARG A 86 14.69 0.77 -3.78
N SER A 87 15.62 1.50 -4.41
CA SER A 87 16.55 2.36 -3.67
C SER A 87 15.83 3.52 -2.95
N ALA A 88 14.75 4.06 -3.53
CA ALA A 88 13.95 5.08 -2.86
C ALA A 88 13.20 4.52 -1.64
N THR A 89 12.65 3.31 -1.75
CA THR A 89 12.01 2.60 -0.64
C THR A 89 13.00 2.26 0.46
N GLU A 90 14.16 1.70 0.12
CA GLU A 90 15.23 1.34 1.05
C GLU A 90 15.67 2.52 1.92
N LYS A 91 15.80 3.72 1.34
CA LYS A 91 16.13 4.95 2.09
C LYS A 91 15.07 5.38 3.10
N LEU A 92 13.83 4.92 2.94
CA LEU A 92 12.71 5.25 3.81
C LEU A 92 12.45 4.17 4.86
N LEU A 93 12.93 2.95 4.64
CA LEU A 93 12.75 1.84 5.56
C LEU A 93 13.71 1.94 6.76
N PRO A 94 13.30 1.47 7.95
CA PRO A 94 14.24 1.21 9.04
C PRO A 94 15.13 0.00 8.69
N GLU A 95 16.32 -0.06 9.30
CA GLU A 95 17.27 -1.18 9.12
C GLU A 95 16.68 -2.55 9.53
N SER A 96 15.65 -2.55 10.40
CA SER A 96 14.97 -3.75 10.86
C SER A 96 14.08 -4.42 9.81
N VAL A 97 13.68 -3.71 8.75
CA VAL A 97 12.74 -4.23 7.75
C VAL A 97 13.47 -4.49 6.43
N PRO A 98 13.64 -5.76 6.02
CA PRO A 98 14.32 -6.06 4.78
C PRO A 98 13.47 -5.69 3.57
N LEU A 99 14.13 -5.27 2.49
CA LEU A 99 13.46 -4.95 1.24
C LEU A 99 12.80 -6.20 0.62
N SER A 100 13.49 -7.34 0.66
CA SER A 100 12.98 -8.64 0.22
C SER A 100 12.54 -9.44 1.44
N PRO A 101 11.34 -10.06 1.45
CA PRO A 101 10.38 -10.17 0.35
C PRO A 101 9.33 -9.04 0.29
N HIS A 102 9.27 -8.15 1.28
CA HIS A 102 8.10 -7.27 1.55
C HIS A 102 7.88 -6.13 0.53
N PHE A 103 8.92 -5.69 -0.17
CA PHE A 103 8.87 -4.56 -1.10
C PHE A 103 9.44 -4.91 -2.48
N GLU A 104 9.38 -6.20 -2.84
CA GLU A 104 9.83 -6.71 -4.14
C GLU A 104 8.69 -7.30 -4.99
N PRO A 105 7.90 -6.46 -5.67
CA PRO A 105 6.86 -6.94 -6.59
C PRO A 105 7.43 -7.75 -7.75
N ARG A 106 6.66 -8.76 -8.18
CA ARG A 106 6.98 -9.61 -9.34
C ARG A 106 6.77 -8.89 -10.68
N TYR A 107 5.92 -7.86 -10.70
CA TYR A 107 5.59 -7.09 -11.89
C TYR A 107 6.51 -5.85 -12.04
N ASN A 108 6.54 -5.26 -13.24
CA ASN A 108 7.33 -4.05 -13.49
C ASN A 108 6.58 -2.79 -13.03
N PRO A 109 7.30 -1.71 -12.67
CA PRO A 109 6.66 -0.45 -12.32
C PRO A 109 5.69 0.01 -13.41
N TRP A 110 4.49 0.46 -13.01
CA TRP A 110 3.44 0.94 -13.93
C TRP A 110 2.76 -0.10 -14.83
N GLU A 111 3.07 -1.40 -14.69
CA GLU A 111 2.17 -2.48 -15.16
C GLU A 111 0.90 -2.54 -14.29
N GLN A 112 1.04 -2.20 -13.01
CA GLN A 112 -0.06 -1.90 -12.10
C GLN A 112 0.12 -0.50 -11.51
N ARG A 113 -0.97 0.10 -11.07
CA ARG A 113 -0.94 1.42 -10.43
C ARG A 113 -0.12 1.33 -9.13
N LEU A 114 0.91 2.17 -9.02
CA LEU A 114 1.73 2.24 -7.81
C LEU A 114 0.90 2.85 -6.68
N CYS A 115 1.13 2.37 -5.47
CA CYS A 115 0.48 2.93 -4.30
C CYS A 115 1.23 4.17 -3.84
N LEU A 116 0.47 5.22 -3.51
CA LEU A 116 1.01 6.50 -3.09
C LEU A 116 0.81 6.64 -1.59
N CYS A 117 1.89 6.98 -0.91
CA CYS A 117 1.94 7.21 0.52
C CYS A 117 2.18 8.72 0.74
N PRO A 118 1.23 9.47 1.29
CA PRO A 118 1.40 10.89 1.53
C PRO A 118 2.43 11.13 2.62
N ASP A 119 3.42 12.00 2.34
CA ASP A 119 4.45 12.45 3.29
C ASP A 119 5.25 11.31 3.97
N GLY A 120 5.25 10.11 3.38
CA GLY A 120 5.94 8.95 3.92
C GLY A 120 5.35 8.41 5.23
N ASP A 121 4.06 8.69 5.50
CA ASP A 121 3.35 8.26 6.72
C ASP A 121 3.43 6.74 6.97
N PHE A 122 3.20 5.92 5.96
CA PHE A 122 3.37 4.47 6.00
C PHE A 122 4.76 4.06 6.50
N PHE A 123 5.81 4.63 5.92
CA PHE A 123 7.19 4.30 6.30
C PHE A 123 7.54 4.84 7.69
N ARG A 124 6.90 5.93 8.11
CA ARG A 124 7.06 6.47 9.47
C ARG A 124 6.53 5.49 10.51
N CYS A 125 5.36 4.90 10.29
CA CYS A 125 4.80 3.88 11.18
C CYS A 125 5.73 2.67 11.35
N LEU A 126 6.40 2.25 10.27
CA LEU A 126 7.41 1.18 10.32
C LEU A 126 8.65 1.61 11.13
N ARG A 127 9.16 2.83 10.93
CA ARG A 127 10.31 3.35 11.69
C ARG A 127 10.00 3.55 13.18
N GLU A 128 8.75 3.86 13.52
CA GLU A 128 8.29 4.01 14.92
C GLU A 128 7.97 2.65 15.58
N ASN A 129 8.18 1.52 14.91
CA ASN A 129 7.82 0.17 15.38
C ASN A 129 6.33 -0.02 15.74
N LYS A 130 5.45 0.87 15.27
CA LYS A 130 3.99 0.75 15.44
C LYS A 130 3.36 -0.23 14.45
N ALA A 131 4.07 -0.52 13.36
CA ALA A 131 3.59 -1.39 12.31
C ALA A 131 4.67 -2.36 11.82
N SER A 132 4.22 -3.53 11.35
CA SER A 132 5.05 -4.55 10.71
C SER A 132 4.43 -4.98 9.38
N VAL A 133 5.24 -5.56 8.50
CA VAL A 133 4.77 -6.14 7.23
C VAL A 133 5.16 -7.62 7.20
N ALA A 134 4.17 -8.48 6.98
CA ALA A 134 4.35 -9.90 6.74
C ALA A 134 3.98 -10.20 5.28
N THR A 135 4.75 -11.06 4.62
CA THR A 135 4.45 -11.50 3.26
C THR A 135 4.29 -13.00 3.24
N GLY A 136 3.09 -13.47 2.90
CA GLY A 136 2.76 -14.89 2.98
C GLY A 136 1.35 -15.20 2.53
N LYS A 137 1.05 -16.49 2.45
CA LYS A 137 -0.29 -17.00 2.20
C LYS A 137 -0.91 -17.45 3.52
N ILE A 138 -2.20 -17.19 3.67
CA ILE A 138 -2.98 -17.59 4.83
C ILE A 138 -3.33 -19.06 4.67
N SER A 139 -2.97 -19.88 5.66
CA SER A 139 -3.41 -21.28 5.75
C SER A 139 -4.75 -21.37 6.49
N ALA A 140 -4.86 -20.74 7.65
CA ALA A 140 -6.08 -20.72 8.46
C ALA A 140 -6.14 -19.47 9.34
N VAL A 141 -7.35 -19.01 9.66
CA VAL A 141 -7.57 -18.01 10.72
C VAL A 141 -8.01 -18.76 11.97
N LYS A 142 -7.32 -18.52 13.07
CA LYS A 142 -7.61 -19.06 14.40
C LYS A 142 -8.19 -17.96 15.29
N GLU A 143 -8.62 -18.32 16.49
CA GLU A 143 -9.21 -17.37 17.46
C GLU A 143 -8.20 -16.33 17.94
N ASP A 144 -6.93 -16.71 18.00
CA ASP A 144 -5.78 -15.92 18.47
C ASP A 144 -5.00 -15.23 17.35
N GLY A 145 -5.33 -15.49 16.07
CA GLY A 145 -4.67 -14.81 14.96
C GLY A 145 -4.73 -15.52 13.60
N ILE A 146 -3.74 -15.27 12.76
CA ILE A 146 -3.65 -15.77 11.39
C ILE A 146 -2.45 -16.72 11.26
N LEU A 147 -2.70 -17.97 10.87
CA LEU A 147 -1.66 -18.94 10.56
C LEU A 147 -1.28 -18.85 9.08
N LEU A 148 0.00 -18.63 8.80
CA LEU A 148 0.55 -18.63 7.45
C LEU A 148 0.91 -20.05 6.99
N GLU A 149 0.97 -20.27 5.68
CA GLU A 149 1.48 -21.52 5.08
C GLU A 149 2.95 -21.78 5.45
N SER A 150 3.70 -20.75 5.82
CA SER A 150 5.07 -20.87 6.34
C SER A 150 5.14 -21.51 7.73
N GLY A 151 4.00 -21.66 8.42
CA GLY A 151 3.91 -22.07 9.82
C GLY A 151 4.03 -20.91 10.83
N GLU A 152 4.31 -19.69 10.36
CA GLU A 152 4.34 -18.50 11.19
C GLU A 152 2.92 -18.10 11.62
N MET A 153 2.78 -17.70 12.89
CA MET A 153 1.53 -17.30 13.48
C MET A 153 1.54 -15.80 13.77
N LEU A 154 0.60 -15.08 13.16
CA LEU A 154 0.42 -13.64 13.36
C LEU A 154 -0.67 -13.40 14.39
N GLU A 155 -0.29 -13.06 15.61
CA GLU A 155 -1.22 -12.73 16.69
C GLU A 155 -2.00 -11.44 16.35
N ALA A 156 -3.32 -11.52 16.38
CA ALA A 156 -4.17 -10.37 16.07
C ALA A 156 -5.56 -10.48 16.69
N ASP A 157 -5.92 -9.50 17.53
CA ASP A 157 -7.25 -9.40 18.15
C ASP A 157 -8.35 -8.93 17.17
N THR A 158 -7.95 -8.31 16.07
CA THR A 158 -8.86 -7.77 15.06
C THR A 158 -8.23 -7.89 13.69
N ILE A 159 -9.01 -8.41 12.75
CA ILE A 159 -8.60 -8.58 11.36
C ILE A 159 -9.43 -7.64 10.48
N VAL A 160 -8.74 -6.80 9.72
CA VAL A 160 -9.34 -5.89 8.75
C VAL A 160 -8.97 -6.36 7.34
N THR A 161 -9.94 -6.76 6.54
CA THR A 161 -9.70 -7.10 5.13
C THR A 161 -9.77 -5.83 4.28
N ALA A 162 -8.68 -5.51 3.58
CA ALA A 162 -8.54 -4.35 2.71
C ALA A 162 -8.25 -4.80 1.27
N ASP A 163 -9.09 -5.69 0.75
CA ASP A 163 -9.00 -6.20 -0.62
C ASP A 163 -9.97 -5.47 -1.56
N LEU A 164 -9.53 -5.25 -2.79
CA LEU A 164 -10.37 -4.71 -3.86
C LEU A 164 -11.07 -5.89 -4.58
N ALA A 165 -12.10 -6.45 -3.95
CA ALA A 165 -12.90 -7.50 -4.58
C ALA A 165 -13.91 -6.90 -5.57
N ARG A 166 -13.99 -7.46 -6.78
CA ARG A 166 -15.07 -7.16 -7.73
C ARG A 166 -16.33 -7.92 -7.26
N PRO A 167 -17.44 -7.25 -6.90
CA PRO A 167 -18.67 -7.97 -6.63
C PRO A 167 -19.13 -8.71 -7.90
N PRO A 168 -19.77 -9.89 -7.79
CA PRO A 168 -20.25 -10.66 -8.93
C PRO A 168 -21.23 -9.86 -9.82
N SER A 169 -21.87 -8.83 -9.27
CA SER A 169 -22.77 -7.90 -9.95
C SER A 169 -22.05 -6.68 -10.57
N GLY A 170 -20.98 -6.91 -11.34
CA GLY A 170 -20.54 -6.13 -12.51
C GLY A 170 -20.36 -4.59 -12.52
N ILE A 171 -20.90 -3.78 -11.60
CA ILE A 171 -21.17 -2.35 -11.88
C ILE A 171 -20.44 -1.37 -10.95
N LEU A 172 -19.93 -1.75 -9.78
CA LEU A 172 -19.07 -0.86 -8.99
C LEU A 172 -18.02 -1.68 -8.23
N SER A 173 -16.74 -1.29 -8.33
CA SER A 173 -15.72 -1.70 -7.37
C SER A 173 -16.03 -1.01 -6.03
N VAL A 174 -16.77 -1.71 -5.17
CA VAL A 174 -17.06 -1.23 -3.80
C VAL A 174 -15.85 -1.55 -2.92
N LEU A 175 -15.42 -0.58 -2.12
CA LEU A 175 -14.46 -0.82 -1.06
C LEU A 175 -15.11 -1.68 0.02
N CYS A 176 -14.74 -2.95 0.11
CA CYS A 176 -15.22 -3.85 1.16
C CYS A 176 -14.22 -3.84 2.31
N VAL A 177 -14.57 -3.16 3.41
CA VAL A 177 -13.81 -3.22 4.66
C VAL A 177 -14.60 -4.11 5.62
N THR A 178 -14.20 -5.37 5.74
CA THR A 178 -14.78 -6.29 6.72
C THR A 178 -13.88 -6.30 7.96
N ILE A 179 -14.46 -5.95 9.10
CA ILE A 179 -13.81 -6.08 10.41
C ILE A 179 -14.31 -7.39 11.00
N ILE A 180 -13.42 -8.37 11.12
CA ILE A 180 -13.73 -9.66 11.75
C ILE A 180 -13.24 -9.59 13.19
N GLN A 181 -14.17 -9.48 14.14
CA GLN A 181 -13.96 -9.87 15.54
C GLN A 181 -14.48 -11.32 15.66
N VAL A 182 -13.57 -12.28 15.80
CA VAL A 182 -13.85 -13.73 15.81
C VAL A 182 -14.65 -14.07 17.10
N PRO A 183 -15.74 -14.89 17.05
CA PRO A 183 -15.75 -16.25 16.54
C PRO A 183 -16.83 -16.50 15.47
N TYR A 184 -16.41 -16.63 14.21
CA TYR A 184 -17.23 -17.23 13.16
C TYR A 184 -16.39 -18.12 12.23
N THR A 185 -16.95 -19.31 11.97
CA THR A 185 -16.40 -20.37 11.13
C THR A 185 -16.25 -19.88 9.68
N LEU A 186 -15.02 -19.83 9.21
CA LEU A 186 -14.49 -19.36 7.91
C LEU A 186 -15.18 -19.87 6.62
N ARG A 187 -16.21 -20.72 6.67
CA ARG A 187 -16.77 -21.38 5.49
C ARG A 187 -17.49 -20.44 4.50
N ASN A 188 -17.91 -19.24 4.90
CA ASN A 188 -18.68 -18.35 4.03
C ASN A 188 -17.95 -17.07 3.56
N CYS A 189 -16.76 -16.74 4.08
CA CYS A 189 -16.00 -15.57 3.62
C CYS A 189 -14.89 -15.90 2.62
N LEU A 190 -14.43 -17.15 2.58
CA LEU A 190 -13.40 -17.63 1.64
C LEU A 190 -13.94 -18.03 0.26
N ALA A 191 -15.22 -17.81 -0.02
CA ALA A 191 -15.84 -18.09 -1.33
C ALA A 191 -15.53 -17.03 -2.41
N LEU A 192 -14.41 -16.31 -2.28
CA LEU A 192 -13.82 -15.52 -3.34
C LEU A 192 -12.43 -16.09 -3.62
N ASN A 193 -12.41 -17.00 -4.60
CA ASN A 193 -11.28 -17.79 -5.08
C ASN A 193 -9.87 -17.21 -4.86
N ILE A 194 -9.08 -18.03 -4.14
CA ILE A 194 -7.65 -18.36 -4.29
C ILE A 194 -6.68 -17.19 -4.42
#